data_AF-A0A1J5FV45-F1
#
_entry.id   AF-A0A1J5FV45-F1
#
_cell.length_a   1.000
_cell.length_b   1.000
_cell.length_c   1.000
_cell.angle_alpha   90.00
_cell.angle_beta   90.00
_cell.angle_gamma   90.00
#
_symmetry.space_group_name_H-M   'P 1'
#
loop_
_entity.id
_entity.type
_entity.pdbx_description
1 polymer ?
#
loop_
_entity_poly.entity_id
_entity_poly.type
_entity_poly.pdbx_seq_one_letter_code
_entity_poly.pdbx_strand_id
1 'polypeptide(L)'
;MLQQKHIVESHPLPEKLSKVIEYYSTTNPVHFYSLTNQLPLEDLAYVKKVEEHLFSFNQLMIEMGKDFNYGLDCYSRKICDIIEEQIQFTHNGMYSHSSFDEVNKNVYNNPVVMEYHTIGLLLMQILRVNNYKKLNDFISIIAKRKKTIKKYLEIAGGHGLYTMEVCKILQHNAVIDFIDISEVSIQIAKSFLKG
;
A
#
# COMPACT_ATOMS: atom_id res chain seq x y z
N MET A 1 -31.30 -1.56 -11.62
CA MET A 1 -31.37 -1.83 -10.16
C MET A 1 -30.47 -3.04 -9.90
N LEU A 2 -29.18 -2.80 -9.66
CA LEU A 2 -28.20 -3.87 -9.41
C LEU A 2 -28.30 -4.25 -7.93
N GLN A 3 -28.55 -5.53 -7.66
CA GLN A 3 -28.60 -6.08 -6.30
C GLN A 3 -27.27 -5.79 -5.60
N GLN A 4 -27.31 -4.97 -4.55
CA GLN A 4 -26.25 -4.92 -3.54
C GLN A 4 -26.13 -6.33 -2.97
N LYS A 5 -24.96 -6.97 -3.14
CA LYS A 5 -24.67 -8.19 -2.40
C LYS A 5 -24.75 -7.84 -0.91
N HIS A 6 -25.67 -8.47 -0.19
CA HIS A 6 -25.84 -8.44 1.27
C HIS A 6 -24.59 -9.01 1.96
N ILE A 7 -23.46 -8.29 1.94
CA ILE A 7 -22.19 -8.72 2.56
C ILE A 7 -22.07 -8.21 4.00
N VAL A 8 -22.83 -7.16 4.38
CA VAL A 8 -22.65 -6.47 5.67
C VAL A 8 -23.45 -7.09 6.83
N GLU A 9 -24.33 -8.06 6.57
CA GLU A 9 -25.28 -8.52 7.60
C GLU A 9 -24.77 -9.61 8.54
N SER A 10 -23.68 -10.33 8.21
CA SER A 10 -23.21 -11.42 9.08
C SER A 10 -22.25 -10.95 10.17
N HIS A 11 -21.21 -10.17 9.86
CA HIS A 11 -20.26 -9.61 10.84
C HIS A 11 -19.92 -8.14 10.49
N PRO A 12 -19.91 -7.20 11.45
CA PRO A 12 -19.49 -5.83 11.17
C PRO A 12 -18.01 -5.78 10.78
N LEU A 13 -17.67 -4.98 9.78
CA LEU A 13 -16.28 -4.77 9.38
C LEU A 13 -15.50 -4.06 10.51
N PRO A 14 -14.19 -4.35 10.68
CA PRO A 14 -13.36 -3.62 11.62
C PRO A 14 -13.29 -2.11 11.36
N GLU A 15 -12.83 -1.34 12.35
CA GLU A 15 -12.91 0.13 12.36
C GLU A 15 -12.25 0.78 11.13
N LYS A 16 -10.97 0.47 10.85
CA LYS A 16 -10.24 1.15 9.77
C LYS A 16 -10.73 0.69 8.41
N LEU A 17 -11.00 -0.60 8.23
CA LEU A 17 -11.60 -1.10 7.00
C LEU A 17 -12.97 -0.48 6.73
N SER A 18 -13.82 -0.35 7.76
CA SER A 18 -15.10 0.36 7.65
C SER A 18 -14.92 1.80 7.18
N LYS A 19 -13.94 2.52 7.76
CA LYS A 19 -13.62 3.89 7.36
C LYS A 19 -13.19 4.01 5.89
N VAL A 20 -12.40 3.06 5.37
CA VAL A 20 -12.03 3.01 3.94
C VAL A 20 -13.27 2.87 3.07
N ILE A 21 -14.16 1.94 3.44
CA ILE A 21 -15.38 1.62 2.68
C ILE A 21 -16.34 2.83 2.70
N GLU A 22 -16.54 3.46 3.86
CA GLU A 22 -17.35 4.68 4.01
C GLU A 22 -16.79 5.83 3.18
N TYR A 23 -15.48 6.10 3.28
CA TYR A 23 -14.82 7.17 2.55
C TYR A 23 -15.05 7.02 1.03
N TYR A 24 -14.84 5.83 0.46
CA TYR A 24 -15.04 5.65 -0.99
C TYR A 24 -16.49 5.60 -1.41
N SER A 25 -17.40 5.15 -0.54
CA SER A 25 -18.84 5.16 -0.87
C SER A 25 -19.37 6.58 -1.13
N THR A 26 -18.75 7.59 -0.52
CA THR A 26 -19.15 8.99 -0.66
C THR A 26 -18.31 9.75 -1.68
N THR A 27 -16.99 9.52 -1.73
CA THR A 27 -16.06 10.29 -2.56
C THR A 27 -15.88 9.72 -3.97
N ASN A 28 -15.98 8.40 -4.14
CA ASN A 28 -15.81 7.74 -5.44
C ASN A 28 -16.64 6.44 -5.52
N PRO A 29 -17.95 6.54 -5.79
CA PRO A 29 -18.86 5.37 -5.80
C PRO A 29 -18.46 4.27 -6.80
N VAL A 30 -17.83 4.65 -7.92
CA VAL A 30 -17.32 3.69 -8.91
C VAL A 30 -16.16 2.89 -8.33
N HIS A 31 -15.20 3.57 -7.70
CA HIS A 31 -14.09 2.89 -7.03
C HIS A 31 -14.58 2.04 -5.85
N PHE A 32 -15.51 2.54 -5.05
CA PHE A 32 -16.15 1.78 -3.99
C PHE A 32 -16.75 0.47 -4.49
N TYR A 33 -17.51 0.51 -5.59
CA TYR A 33 -18.09 -0.69 -6.20
C TYR A 33 -17.00 -1.66 -6.68
N SER A 34 -15.94 -1.15 -7.32
CA SER A 34 -14.81 -2.00 -7.72
C SER A 34 -14.10 -2.63 -6.52
N LEU A 35 -13.86 -1.86 -5.46
CA LEU A 35 -13.12 -2.29 -4.27
C LEU A 35 -13.91 -3.37 -3.52
N THR A 36 -15.17 -3.12 -3.22
CA THR A 36 -16.04 -4.05 -2.47
C THR A 36 -16.28 -5.37 -3.20
N ASN A 37 -16.25 -5.38 -4.54
CA ASN A 37 -16.36 -6.63 -5.31
C ASN A 37 -15.06 -7.44 -5.38
N GLN A 38 -13.91 -6.82 -5.11
CA GLN A 38 -12.60 -7.47 -5.21
C GLN A 38 -12.06 -7.94 -3.85
N LEU A 39 -12.47 -7.27 -2.76
CA LEU A 39 -12.07 -7.64 -1.41
C LEU A 39 -12.82 -8.90 -0.94
N PRO A 40 -12.12 -9.96 -0.50
CA PRO A 40 -12.75 -11.15 0.08
C PRO A 40 -13.17 -10.85 1.53
N LEU A 41 -14.20 -10.03 1.71
CA LEU A 41 -14.68 -9.57 3.01
C LEU A 41 -15.27 -10.71 3.88
N GLU A 42 -15.59 -11.84 3.26
CA GLU A 42 -15.99 -13.08 3.92
C GLU A 42 -14.81 -13.86 4.55
N ASP A 43 -13.57 -13.59 4.12
CA ASP A 43 -12.37 -14.21 4.70
C ASP A 43 -11.92 -13.42 5.93
N LEU A 44 -12.28 -13.92 7.11
CA LEU A 44 -11.96 -13.27 8.39
C LEU A 44 -10.45 -13.16 8.64
N ALA A 45 -9.63 -14.07 8.11
CA ALA A 45 -8.18 -13.99 8.24
C ALA A 45 -7.60 -12.87 7.38
N TYR A 46 -8.12 -12.72 6.15
CA TYR A 46 -7.82 -11.58 5.29
C TYR A 46 -8.24 -10.27 5.95
N VAL A 47 -9.50 -10.16 6.40
CA VAL A 47 -10.05 -8.94 7.01
C VAL A 47 -9.22 -8.52 8.23
N LYS A 48 -8.89 -9.47 9.12
CA LYS A 48 -8.07 -9.19 10.29
C LYS A 48 -6.70 -8.64 9.91
N LYS A 49 -6.02 -9.27 8.95
CA LYS A 49 -4.65 -8.88 8.59
C LYS A 49 -4.63 -7.57 7.79
N VAL A 50 -5.64 -7.29 6.97
CA VAL A 50 -5.82 -5.97 6.35
C VAL A 50 -6.05 -4.90 7.41
N GLU A 51 -6.88 -5.18 8.41
CA GLU A 51 -7.11 -4.24 9.52
C GLU A 51 -5.82 -3.94 10.29
N GLU A 52 -5.00 -4.95 10.59
CA GLU A 52 -3.67 -4.75 11.20
C GLU A 52 -2.78 -3.83 10.36
N HIS A 53 -2.78 -3.98 9.04
CA HIS A 53 -2.01 -3.11 8.14
C HIS A 53 -2.58 -1.70 8.05
N LEU A 54 -3.91 -1.55 8.04
CA LEU A 54 -4.57 -0.24 8.08
C LEU A 54 -4.36 0.47 9.43
N PHE A 55 -4.22 -0.28 10.52
CA PHE A 55 -3.85 0.27 11.82
C PHE A 55 -2.43 0.81 11.78
N SER A 56 -1.45 0.03 11.32
CA SER A 56 -0.06 0.52 11.14
C SER A 56 -0.01 1.72 10.19
N PHE A 57 -0.80 1.70 9.11
CA PHE A 57 -0.93 2.82 8.19
C PHE A 57 -1.44 4.09 8.89
N ASN A 58 -2.45 3.96 9.75
CA ASN A 58 -2.97 5.07 10.53
C ASN A 58 -1.90 5.65 11.47
N GLN A 59 -1.06 4.81 12.09
CA GLN A 59 0.04 5.28 12.92
C GLN A 59 1.06 6.07 12.09
N LEU A 60 1.41 5.58 10.89
CA LEU A 60 2.28 6.32 9.96
C LEU A 60 1.71 7.70 9.62
N MET A 61 0.41 7.81 9.32
CA MET A 61 -0.21 9.11 9.03
C MET A 61 -0.09 10.06 10.22
N ILE A 62 -0.36 9.58 11.45
CA ILE A 62 -0.21 10.36 12.68
C ILE A 62 1.24 10.84 12.86
N GLU A 63 2.23 9.95 12.68
CA GLU A 63 3.65 10.32 12.77
C GLU A 63 4.06 11.38 11.75
N MET A 64 3.44 11.35 10.55
CA MET A 64 3.67 12.34 9.49
C MET A 64 2.86 13.63 9.69
N GLY A 65 2.08 13.75 10.78
CA GLY A 65 1.20 14.90 11.01
C GLY A 65 0.04 15.01 10.02
N LYS A 66 -0.36 13.88 9.44
CA LYS A 66 -1.47 13.76 8.48
C LYS A 66 -2.62 12.99 9.12
N ASP A 67 -3.82 13.17 8.58
CA ASP A 67 -4.94 12.31 8.93
C ASP A 67 -5.02 11.08 8.00
N PHE A 68 -5.87 10.13 8.38
CA PHE A 68 -6.11 8.92 7.60
C PHE A 68 -6.67 9.19 6.20
N ASN A 69 -7.48 10.24 6.04
CA ASN A 69 -8.16 10.56 4.79
C ASN A 69 -7.17 11.13 3.76
N TYR A 70 -6.18 11.92 4.17
CA TYR A 70 -5.06 12.32 3.32
C TYR A 70 -4.39 11.11 2.65
N GLY A 71 -4.26 10.02 3.40
CA GLY A 71 -3.84 8.73 2.89
C GLY A 71 -4.70 8.20 1.75
N LEU A 72 -6.01 8.19 1.96
CA LEU A 72 -7.00 7.75 0.97
C LEU A 72 -6.99 8.65 -0.28
N ASP A 73 -6.79 9.96 -0.11
CA ASP A 73 -6.60 10.89 -1.22
C ASP A 73 -5.35 10.52 -2.04
N CYS A 74 -4.24 10.18 -1.39
CA CYS A 74 -3.02 9.75 -2.06
C CYS A 74 -3.22 8.45 -2.86
N TYR A 75 -3.98 7.49 -2.32
CA TYR A 75 -4.34 6.27 -3.05
C TYR A 75 -5.22 6.57 -4.27
N SER A 76 -6.23 7.44 -4.11
CA SER A 76 -7.09 7.88 -5.21
C SER A 76 -6.29 8.53 -6.32
N ARG A 77 -5.40 9.46 -5.95
CA ARG A 77 -4.49 10.11 -6.89
C ARG A 77 -3.59 9.10 -7.58
N LYS A 78 -3.05 8.11 -6.86
CA LYS A 78 -2.22 7.08 -7.47
C LYS A 78 -2.97 6.24 -8.50
N ILE A 79 -4.26 5.96 -8.29
CA ILE A 79 -5.11 5.30 -9.28
C ILE A 79 -5.27 6.20 -10.52
N CYS A 80 -5.55 7.49 -10.32
CA CYS A 80 -5.63 8.46 -11.42
C CYS A 80 -4.34 8.51 -12.23
N ASP A 81 -3.18 8.63 -11.58
CA ASP A 81 -1.87 8.63 -12.25
C ASP A 81 -1.70 7.37 -13.13
N ILE A 82 -2.09 6.18 -12.65
CA ILE A 82 -2.02 4.94 -13.43
C ILE A 82 -2.95 4.98 -14.64
N ILE A 83 -4.17 5.49 -14.48
CA ILE A 83 -5.16 5.59 -15.56
C ILE A 83 -4.68 6.60 -16.62
N GLU A 84 -4.13 7.73 -16.20
CA GLU A 84 -3.59 8.75 -17.11
C GLU A 84 -2.45 8.19 -17.95
N GLU A 85 -1.49 7.49 -17.33
CA GLU A 85 -0.40 6.81 -18.05
C GLU A 85 -0.92 5.75 -19.02
N GLN A 86 -1.96 4.99 -18.65
CA GLN A 86 -2.58 4.01 -19.54
C GLN A 86 -3.26 4.66 -20.75
N ILE A 87 -3.97 5.77 -20.54
CA ILE A 87 -4.62 6.52 -21.61
C ILE A 87 -3.57 7.08 -22.56
N GLN A 88 -2.51 7.71 -22.04
CA GLN A 88 -1.42 8.23 -22.85
C GLN A 88 -0.76 7.12 -23.68
N PHE A 89 -0.35 6.03 -23.03
CA PHE A 89 0.27 4.90 -23.69
C PHE A 89 -0.63 4.30 -24.77
N THR A 90 -1.93 4.17 -24.50
CA THR A 90 -2.90 3.69 -25.50
C THR A 90 -3.03 4.65 -26.69
N HIS A 91 -2.95 5.95 -26.45
CA HIS A 91 -3.11 6.98 -27.49
C HIS A 91 -1.86 7.13 -28.38
N ASN A 92 -0.65 7.12 -27.81
CA ASN A 92 0.58 7.46 -28.55
C ASN A 92 1.70 6.41 -28.45
N GLY A 93 1.51 5.30 -27.72
CA GLY A 93 2.50 4.24 -27.54
C GLY A 93 3.63 4.56 -26.57
N MET A 94 3.52 5.67 -25.81
CA MET A 94 4.58 6.17 -24.92
C MET A 94 3.99 6.50 -23.54
N TYR A 95 4.79 6.29 -22.50
CA TYR A 95 4.52 6.82 -21.16
C TYR A 95 4.98 8.28 -21.05
N SER A 96 4.52 9.01 -20.03
CA SER A 96 4.82 10.44 -19.88
C SER A 96 6.32 10.75 -19.79
N HIS A 97 7.13 9.80 -19.33
CA HIS A 97 8.58 9.97 -19.17
C HIS A 97 9.37 9.00 -20.05
N SER A 98 10.43 9.52 -20.67
CA SER A 98 11.23 8.80 -21.68
C SER A 98 12.66 8.48 -21.23
N SER A 99 13.08 9.00 -20.07
CA SER A 99 14.43 8.77 -19.54
C SER A 99 14.45 8.67 -18.02
N PHE A 100 15.46 8.00 -17.48
CA PHE A 100 15.68 7.93 -16.04
C PHE A 100 15.91 9.31 -15.42
N ASP A 101 16.67 10.19 -16.07
CA ASP A 101 16.95 11.53 -15.56
C ASP A 101 15.66 12.35 -15.39
N GLU A 102 14.74 12.22 -16.34
CA GLU A 102 13.42 12.84 -16.29
C GLU A 102 12.59 12.30 -15.12
N VAL A 103 12.52 10.97 -14.96
CA VAL A 103 11.82 10.33 -13.84
C VAL A 103 12.46 10.74 -12.51
N ASN A 104 13.79 10.75 -12.43
CA ASN A 104 14.50 11.13 -11.22
C ASN A 104 14.19 12.59 -10.86
N LYS A 105 14.22 13.50 -11.83
CA LYS A 105 13.90 14.92 -11.60
C LYS A 105 12.44 15.14 -11.20
N ASN A 106 11.50 14.51 -11.89
CA ASN A 106 10.07 14.81 -11.77
C ASN A 106 9.37 13.98 -10.70
N VAL A 107 9.89 12.78 -10.42
CA VAL A 107 9.33 11.80 -9.48
C VAL A 107 10.30 11.65 -8.31
N TYR A 108 11.38 10.86 -8.41
CA TYR A 108 12.18 10.44 -7.24
C TYR A 108 12.77 11.58 -6.40
N ASN A 109 13.22 12.66 -7.03
CA ASN A 109 13.81 13.83 -6.37
C ASN A 109 12.79 14.96 -6.15
N ASN A 110 11.51 14.72 -6.45
CA ASN A 110 10.42 15.63 -6.16
C ASN A 110 9.69 15.16 -4.90
N PRO A 111 9.93 15.80 -3.74
CA PRO A 111 9.44 15.29 -2.46
C PRO A 111 7.91 15.29 -2.37
N VAL A 112 7.26 16.29 -2.98
CA VAL A 112 5.80 16.36 -3.02
C VAL A 112 5.22 15.19 -3.81
N VAL A 113 5.83 14.85 -4.95
CA VAL A 113 5.39 13.73 -5.77
C VAL A 113 5.65 12.39 -5.07
N MET A 114 6.85 12.20 -4.53
CA MET A 114 7.20 10.95 -3.85
C MET A 114 6.38 10.69 -2.59
N GLU A 115 5.97 11.73 -1.83
CA GLU A 115 5.14 11.55 -0.64
C GLU A 115 3.80 10.90 -1.02
N TYR A 116 3.01 11.55 -1.88
CA TYR A 116 1.71 11.00 -2.26
C TYR A 116 1.87 9.69 -3.05
N HIS A 117 2.91 9.56 -3.88
CA HIS A 117 3.16 8.36 -4.66
C HIS A 117 3.46 7.16 -3.75
N THR A 118 4.33 7.32 -2.77
CA THR A 118 4.72 6.24 -1.84
C THR A 118 3.56 5.83 -0.94
N ILE A 119 2.82 6.81 -0.40
CA ILE A 119 1.62 6.57 0.42
C ILE A 119 0.53 5.88 -0.41
N GLY A 120 0.29 6.35 -1.63
CA GLY A 120 -0.68 5.75 -2.54
C GLY A 120 -0.32 4.32 -2.93
N LEU A 121 0.97 4.03 -3.16
CA LEU A 121 1.46 2.66 -3.38
C LEU A 121 1.26 1.76 -2.15
N LEU A 122 1.53 2.26 -0.94
CA LEU A 122 1.31 1.51 0.30
C LEU A 122 -0.14 1.06 0.44
N LEU A 123 -1.09 1.98 0.28
CA LEU A 123 -2.52 1.64 0.34
C LEU A 123 -2.95 0.76 -0.83
N MET A 124 -2.41 0.97 -2.03
CA MET A 124 -2.65 0.09 -3.16
C MET A 124 -2.15 -1.35 -2.89
N GLN A 125 -1.05 -1.50 -2.16
CA GLN A 125 -0.52 -2.80 -1.74
C GLN A 125 -1.44 -3.50 -0.72
N ILE A 126 -2.06 -2.74 0.18
CA ILE A 126 -2.99 -3.24 1.21
C ILE A 126 -4.37 -3.57 0.61
N LEU A 127 -4.94 -2.66 -0.20
CA LEU A 127 -6.34 -2.69 -0.62
C LEU A 127 -6.59 -3.51 -1.89
N ARG A 128 -5.57 -3.79 -2.70
CA ARG A 128 -5.73 -4.64 -3.89
C ARG A 128 -5.42 -6.10 -3.54
N VAL A 129 -6.44 -6.95 -3.62
CA VAL A 129 -6.37 -8.38 -3.29
C VAL A 129 -5.18 -9.12 -3.92
N ASN A 130 -4.85 -8.81 -5.18
CA ASN A 130 -3.73 -9.45 -5.87
C ASN A 130 -2.37 -9.03 -5.30
N ASN A 131 -2.21 -7.76 -4.92
CA ASN A 131 -0.99 -7.28 -4.28
C ASN A 131 -0.87 -7.89 -2.89
N TYR A 132 -1.98 -7.91 -2.15
CA TYR A 132 -2.04 -8.49 -0.83
C TYR A 132 -1.68 -9.99 -0.79
N LYS A 133 -2.16 -10.77 -1.75
CA LYS A 133 -1.78 -12.18 -1.92
C LYS A 133 -0.27 -12.34 -2.09
N LYS A 134 0.37 -11.51 -2.94
CA LYS A 134 1.83 -11.54 -3.11
C LYS A 134 2.58 -11.24 -1.82
N LEU A 135 2.08 -10.29 -1.01
CA LEU A 135 2.65 -10.00 0.31
C LEU A 135 2.54 -11.21 1.24
N ASN A 136 1.38 -11.85 1.31
CA ASN A 136 1.18 -13.04 2.14
C ASN A 136 2.06 -14.22 1.72
N ASP A 137 2.19 -14.46 0.41
CA ASP A 137 3.08 -15.51 -0.11
C ASP A 137 4.53 -15.23 0.28
N PHE A 138 4.97 -13.97 0.14
CA PHE A 138 6.29 -13.53 0.57
C PHE A 138 6.52 -13.76 2.06
N ILE A 139 5.61 -13.29 2.91
CA ILE A 139 5.65 -13.48 4.37
C ILE A 139 5.76 -14.96 4.73
N SER A 140 4.98 -15.82 4.08
CA SER A 140 4.99 -17.27 4.30
C SER A 140 6.36 -17.88 3.99
N ILE A 141 7.01 -17.44 2.91
CA ILE A 141 8.36 -17.89 2.53
C ILE A 141 9.39 -17.46 3.57
N ILE A 142 9.37 -16.21 4.01
CA ILE A 142 10.31 -15.70 5.03
C ILE A 142 10.10 -16.43 6.36
N ALA A 143 8.84 -16.63 6.79
CA ALA A 143 8.51 -17.31 8.03
C ALA A 143 9.02 -18.77 8.07
N LYS A 144 8.94 -19.49 6.95
CA LYS A 144 9.48 -20.86 6.82
C LYS A 144 11.00 -20.91 6.95
N ARG A 145 11.70 -19.83 6.61
CA ARG A 145 13.17 -19.74 6.59
C ARG A 145 13.75 -18.90 7.74
N LYS A 146 12.93 -18.41 8.67
CA LYS A 146 13.35 -17.44 9.70
C LYS A 146 14.52 -17.89 10.58
N LYS A 147 14.73 -19.20 10.75
CA LYS A 147 15.84 -19.74 11.55
C LYS A 147 17.20 -19.65 10.84
N THR A 148 17.22 -19.63 9.51
CA THR A 148 18.44 -19.66 8.69
C THR A 148 18.82 -18.29 8.13
N ILE A 149 17.86 -17.37 8.00
CA ILE A 149 18.13 -16.01 7.51
C ILE A 149 18.89 -15.24 8.60
N LYS A 150 20.10 -14.78 8.27
CA LYS A 150 20.95 -13.93 9.13
C LYS A 150 21.17 -12.53 8.56
N LYS A 151 20.93 -12.35 7.26
CA LYS A 151 21.03 -11.09 6.54
C LYS A 151 19.89 -11.03 5.53
N TYR A 152 19.26 -9.87 5.41
CA TYR A 152 18.21 -9.59 4.45
C TYR A 152 18.47 -8.21 3.85
N LEU A 153 18.44 -8.12 2.52
CA LEU A 153 18.60 -6.88 1.78
C LEU A 153 17.34 -6.65 0.95
N GLU A 154 16.71 -5.49 1.13
CA GLU A 154 15.60 -5.03 0.30
C GLU A 154 16.06 -3.86 -0.56
N ILE A 155 16.02 -4.06 -1.87
CA ILE A 155 16.36 -3.04 -2.87
C ILE A 155 15.04 -2.50 -3.43
N ALA A 156 14.93 -1.17 -3.53
CA ALA A 156 13.71 -0.47 -3.89
C ALA A 156 12.56 -0.79 -2.91
N GLY A 157 12.86 -0.70 -1.61
CA GLY A 157 11.90 -1.05 -0.56
C GLY A 157 10.73 -0.08 -0.40
N GLY A 158 10.77 1.08 -1.07
CA GLY A 158 9.64 1.99 -1.23
C GLY A 158 8.98 2.37 0.09
N HIS A 159 7.74 1.95 0.26
CA HIS A 159 6.93 2.27 1.45
C HIS A 159 7.25 1.40 2.69
N GLY A 160 8.10 0.37 2.57
CA GLY A 160 8.59 -0.40 3.73
C GLY A 160 7.65 -1.46 4.32
N LEU A 161 6.51 -1.78 3.68
CA LEU A 161 5.56 -2.77 4.23
C LEU A 161 6.14 -4.19 4.27
N TYR A 162 6.88 -4.57 3.23
CA TYR A 162 7.55 -5.87 3.17
C TYR A 162 8.63 -5.94 4.25
N THR A 163 9.46 -4.91 4.35
CA THR A 163 10.48 -4.77 5.39
C THR A 163 9.88 -4.85 6.80
N MET A 164 8.76 -4.18 7.05
CA MET A 164 8.06 -4.23 8.34
C MET A 164 7.67 -5.66 8.71
N GLU A 165 7.11 -6.41 7.76
CA GLU A 165 6.76 -7.81 8.02
C GLU A 165 8.00 -8.69 8.21
N VAL A 166 9.08 -8.44 7.47
CA VAL A 166 10.36 -9.13 7.67
C VAL A 166 10.94 -8.84 9.06
N CYS A 167 10.92 -7.59 9.52
CA CYS A 167 11.33 -7.21 10.87
C CYS A 167 10.53 -7.97 11.94
N LYS A 168 9.20 -8.07 11.77
CA LYS A 168 8.32 -8.83 12.69
C LYS A 168 8.66 -10.33 12.73
N ILE A 169 8.99 -10.92 11.58
CA ILE A 169 9.27 -12.36 11.46
C ILE A 169 10.66 -12.73 11.92
N LEU A 170 11.68 -11.97 11.52
CA LEU A 170 13.09 -12.26 11.79
C LEU A 170 13.55 -11.74 13.15
N GLN A 171 12.98 -10.63 13.63
CA GLN A 171 13.33 -10.00 14.90
C GLN A 171 14.86 -9.80 14.99
N HIS A 172 15.47 -10.10 16.14
CA HIS A 172 16.92 -9.97 16.35
C HIS A 172 17.77 -11.08 15.69
N ASN A 173 17.18 -11.97 14.88
CA ASN A 173 17.92 -13.08 14.26
C ASN A 173 18.68 -12.68 13.00
N ALA A 174 18.40 -11.52 12.41
CA ALA A 174 18.98 -11.08 11.16
C ALA A 174 19.31 -9.58 11.15
N VAL A 175 20.32 -9.22 10.37
CA VAL A 175 20.57 -7.83 9.95
C VAL A 175 19.69 -7.55 8.73
N ILE A 176 19.00 -6.40 8.73
CA ILE A 176 18.09 -5.98 7.67
C ILE A 176 18.63 -4.69 7.07
N ASP A 177 19.00 -4.75 5.80
CA ASP A 177 19.43 -3.61 4.99
C ASP A 177 18.27 -3.19 4.07
N PHE A 178 17.95 -1.90 4.08
CA PHE A 178 16.90 -1.30 3.27
C PHE A 178 17.52 -0.22 2.38
N ILE A 179 17.33 -0.34 1.07
CA ILE A 179 17.87 0.60 0.09
C ILE A 179 16.74 1.09 -0.80
N ASP A 180 16.64 2.40 -0.96
CA ASP A 180 15.81 3.05 -1.95
C ASP A 180 16.57 4.25 -2.55
N ILE A 181 16.21 4.66 -3.76
CA ILE A 181 16.79 5.84 -4.41
C ILE A 181 16.13 7.14 -3.91
N SER A 182 14.88 7.04 -3.47
CA SER A 182 14.10 8.17 -2.98
C SER A 182 14.33 8.34 -1.49
N GLU A 183 14.92 9.48 -1.11
CA GLU A 183 15.07 9.86 0.30
C GLU A 183 13.70 9.93 0.99
N VAL A 184 12.66 10.40 0.31
CA VAL A 184 11.29 10.45 0.85
C VAL A 184 10.77 9.04 1.17
N SER A 185 11.04 8.06 0.31
CA SER A 185 10.63 6.68 0.54
C SER A 185 11.38 6.08 1.73
N ILE A 186 12.68 6.37 1.88
CA ILE A 186 13.46 5.98 3.07
C ILE A 186 12.87 6.60 4.34
N GLN A 187 12.52 7.88 4.33
CA GLN A 187 11.96 8.56 5.51
C GLN A 187 10.58 8.01 5.88
N ILE A 188 9.70 7.78 4.89
CA ILE A 188 8.39 7.14 5.11
C ILE A 188 8.57 5.74 5.68
N ALA A 189 9.45 4.92 5.10
CA ALA A 189 9.72 3.58 5.60
C ALA A 189 10.28 3.61 7.04
N LYS A 190 11.18 4.54 7.35
CA LYS A 190 11.70 4.72 8.72
C LYS A 190 10.60 5.06 9.73
N SER A 191 9.68 5.96 9.39
CA SER A 191 8.51 6.24 10.23
C SER A 191 7.64 4.99 10.36
N PHE A 192 7.36 4.31 9.26
CA PHE A 192 6.49 3.14 9.27
C PHE A 192 7.04 1.97 10.09
N LEU A 193 8.37 1.86 10.22
CA LEU A 193 9.05 0.84 11.02
C LEU A 193 9.20 1.19 12.50
N LYS A 194 8.93 2.44 12.92
CA LYS A 194 9.00 2.87 14.33
C LYS A 194 7.72 2.58 15.12
N GLY A 195 6.57 2.56 14.44
CA GLY A 195 5.26 2.21 15.01
C GLY A 195 5.02 0.71 15.11
#